data_AF-A0A2E8XRC9-F1
#
_entry.id   AF-A0A2E8XRC9-F1
#
_cell.length_a   1.000
_cell.length_b   1.000
_cell.length_c   1.000
_cell.angle_alpha   90.00
_cell.angle_beta   90.00
_cell.angle_gamma   90.00
#
_symmetry.space_group_name_H-M   'P 1'
#
loop_
_entity.id
_entity.type
_entity.pdbx_description
1 polymer ?
#
loop_
_entity_poly.entity_id
_entity_poly.type
_entity_poly.pdbx_seq_one_letter_code
_entity_poly.pdbx_strand_id
1 'polypeptide(L)'
;MFARHLCLSAALALFVLLPATLSAHQLNHGHGAAGIEAQNAWSRATAPSARAGAVFLELVNHGESADLLTSASSDLAEQVQLHTHLMDNGIMRMRRVKAFEIAPVPRACSSLADITLC
;
A
#
# COMPACT_ATOMS: atom_id res chain seq x y z
N MET A 1 49.60 -7.74 36.22
CA MET A 1 49.01 -8.30 34.97
C MET A 1 47.47 -8.33 35.01
N PHE A 2 46.80 -8.59 36.14
CA PHE A 2 45.32 -8.63 36.25
C PHE A 2 44.55 -7.32 35.96
N ALA A 3 45.12 -6.14 36.26
CA ALA A 3 44.45 -4.84 36.01
C ALA A 3 44.35 -4.45 34.52
N ARG A 4 45.22 -5.01 33.67
CA ARG A 4 45.23 -4.74 32.21
C ARG A 4 44.14 -5.54 31.48
N HIS A 5 43.81 -6.73 31.99
CA HIS A 5 42.75 -7.57 31.45
C HIS A 5 41.36 -7.10 31.89
N LEU A 6 41.23 -6.51 33.09
CA LEU A 6 39.97 -5.95 33.60
C LEU A 6 39.48 -4.73 32.79
N CYS A 7 40.41 -3.93 32.25
CA CYS A 7 40.12 -2.77 31.41
C CYS A 7 39.72 -3.17 29.97
N LEU A 8 40.27 -4.27 29.43
CA LEU A 8 39.92 -4.77 28.10
C LEU A 8 38.50 -5.37 28.04
N SER A 9 38.05 -6.03 29.11
CA SER A 9 36.71 -6.63 29.18
C SER A 9 35.59 -5.60 29.29
N ALA A 10 35.84 -4.45 29.93
CA ALA A 10 34.87 -3.36 30.08
C ALA A 10 34.61 -2.62 28.76
N ALA A 11 35.63 -2.51 27.90
CA ALA A 11 35.51 -1.84 26.59
C ALA A 11 34.72 -2.68 25.55
N LEU A 12 34.81 -4.02 25.63
CA LEU A 12 34.13 -4.91 24.69
C LEU A 12 32.63 -5.08 25.02
N ALA A 13 32.24 -4.97 26.29
CA ALA A 13 30.85 -5.06 26.72
C ALA A 13 30.00 -3.85 26.29
N LEU A 14 30.63 -2.67 26.12
CA LEU A 14 29.92 -1.45 25.72
C LEU A 14 29.61 -1.41 24.20
N PHE A 15 30.35 -2.15 23.37
CA PHE A 15 30.17 -2.17 21.92
C PHE A 15 29.08 -3.14 21.44
N VAL A 16 28.71 -4.14 22.25
CA VAL A 16 27.74 -5.19 21.87
C VAL A 16 26.27 -4.77 22.11
N LEU A 17 26.01 -3.68 22.84
CA LEU A 17 24.66 -3.24 23.18
C LEU A 17 24.05 -2.18 22.23
N LEU A 18 24.68 -1.85 21.10
CA LEU A 18 24.32 -0.64 20.33
C LEU A 18 23.89 -0.77 18.85
N PRO A 19 23.34 -1.89 18.36
CA PRO A 19 22.44 -1.76 17.21
C PRO A 19 21.19 -2.63 17.36
N ALA A 20 20.30 -2.27 18.30
CA ALA A 20 18.95 -2.82 18.37
C ALA A 20 17.85 -1.77 18.14
N THR A 21 18.19 -0.63 17.54
CA THR A 21 17.21 0.36 17.09
C THR A 21 17.20 0.46 15.57
N LEU A 22 17.15 -0.70 14.88
CA LEU A 22 16.57 -0.72 13.54
C LEU A 22 15.06 -0.57 13.70
N SER A 23 14.62 0.67 13.98
CA SER A 23 13.22 1.03 13.90
C SER A 23 12.83 0.84 12.44
N ALA A 24 12.08 -0.24 12.15
CA ALA A 24 11.40 -0.40 10.89
C ALA A 24 10.44 0.78 10.77
N HIS A 25 10.86 1.82 10.06
CA HIS A 25 9.97 2.87 9.62
C HIS A 25 8.99 2.20 8.63
N GLN A 26 7.85 1.72 9.13
CA GLN A 26 6.72 1.46 8.27
C GLN A 26 6.42 2.79 7.57
N LEU A 27 6.72 2.86 6.28
CA LEU A 27 6.26 3.92 5.42
C LEU A 27 4.76 3.69 5.21
N ASN A 28 3.96 4.05 6.21
CA ASN A 28 2.53 4.18 6.03
C ASN A 28 2.30 5.49 5.29
N HIS A 29 2.40 5.48 3.96
CA HIS A 29 2.00 6.60 3.12
C HIS A 29 0.47 6.65 3.00
N GLY A 30 -0.22 6.76 4.14
CA GLY A 30 -1.64 7.06 4.19
C GLY A 30 -1.88 8.54 3.91
N HIS A 31 -1.65 8.98 2.68
CA HIS A 31 -2.13 10.29 2.21
C HIS A 31 -3.54 10.10 1.63
N GLY A 32 -4.49 9.75 2.50
CA GLY A 32 -5.89 9.74 2.13
C GLY A 32 -6.44 11.16 2.11
N ALA A 33 -7.14 11.54 1.04
CA ALA A 33 -8.22 12.53 1.18
C ALA A 33 -9.11 12.04 2.33
N ALA A 34 -9.57 12.93 3.22
CA ALA A 34 -10.21 12.54 4.49
C ALA A 34 -11.22 11.38 4.30
N GLY A 35 -10.82 10.16 4.69
CA GLY A 35 -11.63 8.96 4.58
C GLY A 35 -11.23 7.95 3.49
N ILE A 36 -10.41 8.25 2.49
CA ILE A 36 -9.98 7.26 1.47
C ILE A 36 -8.65 6.63 1.85
N GLU A 37 -8.60 5.31 2.00
CA GLU A 37 -7.40 4.54 2.25
C GLU A 37 -7.02 3.71 1.02
N ALA A 38 -5.74 3.70 0.66
CA ALA A 38 -5.20 2.84 -0.38
C ALA A 38 -4.37 1.72 0.26
N GLN A 39 -4.71 0.47 -0.03
CA GLN A 39 -4.07 -0.70 0.57
C GLN A 39 -3.75 -1.78 -0.49
N ASN A 40 -2.94 -2.75 -0.10
CA ASN A 40 -2.60 -3.93 -0.92
C ASN A 40 -2.10 -3.57 -2.33
N ALA A 41 -1.32 -2.50 -2.47
CA ALA A 41 -0.80 -2.08 -3.76
C ALA A 41 0.29 -3.04 -4.28
N TRP A 42 0.15 -3.49 -5.53
CA TRP A 42 1.11 -4.37 -6.20
C TRP A 42 1.11 -4.15 -7.72
N SER A 43 2.16 -4.62 -8.39
CA SER A 43 2.29 -4.57 -9.85
C SER A 43 2.84 -5.90 -10.35
N ARG A 44 2.52 -6.26 -11.59
CA ARG A 44 3.26 -7.32 -12.29
C ARG A 44 4.54 -6.75 -12.87
N ALA A 45 5.58 -7.60 -12.98
CA ALA A 45 6.77 -7.27 -13.72
C ALA A 45 6.39 -7.04 -15.20
N THR A 46 6.71 -5.86 -15.72
CA THR A 46 6.50 -5.54 -17.13
C THR A 46 7.47 -6.35 -17.98
N ALA A 47 6.97 -7.02 -19.03
CA ALA A 47 7.84 -7.74 -19.96
C ALA A 47 8.82 -6.76 -20.64
N PRO A 48 10.07 -7.15 -20.96
CA PRO A 48 11.07 -6.24 -21.51
C PRO A 48 10.64 -5.53 -22.81
N SER A 49 9.74 -6.14 -23.58
CA SER A 49 9.20 -5.58 -24.82
C SER A 49 7.90 -4.80 -24.65
N ALA A 50 7.26 -4.85 -23.48
CA ALA A 50 6.00 -4.19 -23.21
C ALA A 50 6.21 -2.73 -22.81
N ARG A 51 5.49 -1.82 -23.47
CA ARG A 51 5.54 -0.38 -23.20
C ARG A 51 4.63 0.07 -22.06
N ALA A 52 3.75 -0.80 -21.58
CA ALA A 52 2.79 -0.51 -20.53
C ALA A 52 2.83 -1.59 -19.46
N GLY A 53 2.83 -1.16 -18.19
CA GLY A 53 2.60 -2.00 -17.02
C GLY A 53 1.21 -1.74 -16.41
N ALA A 54 0.88 -2.49 -15.37
CA ALA A 54 -0.37 -2.31 -14.62
C ALA A 54 -0.10 -2.41 -13.12
N VAL A 55 -0.62 -1.43 -12.38
CA VAL A 55 -0.64 -1.41 -10.92
C VAL A 55 -2.05 -1.72 -10.45
N PHE A 56 -2.14 -2.55 -9.44
CA PHE A 56 -3.38 -2.96 -8.79
C PHE A 56 -3.28 -2.54 -7.33
N LEU A 57 -4.36 -1.98 -6.80
CA LEU A 57 -4.47 -1.58 -5.42
C LEU A 57 -5.94 -1.60 -5.03
N GLU A 58 -6.20 -1.62 -3.73
CA GLU A 58 -7.53 -1.55 -3.16
C GLU A 58 -7.74 -0.14 -2.58
N LEU A 59 -8.88 0.48 -2.91
CA LEU A 59 -9.30 1.75 -2.34
C LEU A 59 -10.50 1.51 -1.41
N VAL A 60 -10.37 1.93 -0.16
CA VAL A 60 -11.40 1.81 0.87
C VAL A 60 -11.88 3.21 1.24
N ASN A 61 -13.17 3.47 1.10
CA ASN A 61 -13.78 4.75 1.50
C ASN A 61 -14.44 4.63 2.88
N HIS A 62 -13.78 5.16 3.90
CA HIS A 62 -14.25 5.31 5.29
C HIS A 62 -15.11 6.57 5.52
N GLY A 63 -15.35 7.38 4.49
CA GLY A 63 -16.14 8.61 4.54
C GLY A 63 -17.65 8.38 4.71
N GLU A 64 -18.42 9.47 4.64
CA GLU A 64 -19.90 9.42 4.70
C GLU A 64 -20.55 9.45 3.31
N SER A 65 -19.81 9.89 2.29
CA SER A 65 -20.29 10.09 0.93
C SER A 65 -19.38 9.40 -0.09
N ALA A 66 -19.93 9.04 -1.25
CA ALA A 66 -19.13 8.54 -2.35
C ALA A 66 -18.08 9.56 -2.79
N ASP A 67 -16.93 9.06 -3.23
CA ASP A 67 -15.84 9.86 -3.79
C ASP A 67 -15.56 9.42 -5.23
N LEU A 68 -14.87 10.26 -6.01
CA LEU A 68 -14.56 10.01 -7.41
C LEU A 68 -13.05 10.02 -7.64
N LEU A 69 -12.50 8.84 -7.97
CA LEU A 69 -11.14 8.72 -8.48
C LEU A 69 -11.11 9.18 -9.94
N THR A 70 -10.65 10.40 -10.19
CA THR A 70 -10.60 11.00 -11.53
C THR A 70 -9.25 10.81 -12.23
N SER A 71 -8.18 10.60 -11.47
CA SER A 71 -6.82 10.54 -12.01
C SER A 71 -5.86 9.85 -11.05
N ALA A 72 -4.76 9.36 -11.59
CA ALA A 72 -3.58 8.92 -10.85
C ALA A 72 -2.33 9.39 -11.60
N SER A 73 -1.18 9.43 -10.93
CA SER A 73 0.12 9.83 -11.49
C SER A 73 1.22 8.95 -10.91
N SER A 74 2.34 8.82 -11.64
CA SER A 74 3.51 8.08 -11.19
C SER A 74 4.77 8.66 -11.80
N ASP A 75 5.85 8.76 -11.03
CA ASP A 75 7.15 9.21 -11.53
C ASP A 75 7.79 8.20 -12.49
N LEU A 76 7.28 6.96 -12.52
CA LEU A 76 7.78 5.87 -13.37
C LEU A 76 7.04 5.77 -14.72
N ALA A 77 5.98 6.55 -14.94
CA ALA A 77 5.16 6.48 -16.13
C ALA A 77 4.81 7.88 -16.66
N GLU A 78 5.00 8.10 -17.96
CA GLU A 78 4.60 9.36 -18.60
C GLU A 78 3.09 9.62 -18.49
N GLN A 79 2.28 8.55 -18.55
CA GLN A 79 0.82 8.62 -18.49
C GLN A 79 0.26 7.47 -17.66
N VAL A 80 -0.67 7.79 -16.76
CA VAL A 80 -1.44 6.82 -16.00
C VAL A 80 -2.89 6.86 -16.47
N GLN A 81 -3.49 5.67 -16.61
CA GLN A 81 -4.84 5.51 -17.13
C GLN A 81 -5.65 4.61 -16.20
N LEU A 82 -6.92 4.95 -15.99
CA LEU A 82 -7.87 4.14 -15.24
C LEU A 82 -8.59 3.20 -16.20
N HIS A 83 -8.62 1.90 -15.91
CA HIS A 83 -9.24 0.88 -16.76
C HIS A 83 -10.22 0.03 -15.96
N THR A 84 -11.36 -0.29 -16.57
CA THR A 84 -12.35 -1.25 -16.04
C THR A 84 -12.44 -2.48 -16.94
N HIS A 85 -12.95 -3.58 -16.39
CA HIS A 85 -13.24 -4.79 -17.14
C HIS A 85 -14.75 -4.93 -17.33
N LEU A 86 -15.19 -5.01 -18.59
CA LEU A 86 -16.59 -5.22 -18.93
C LEU A 86 -16.75 -6.57 -19.64
N MET A 87 -17.80 -7.30 -19.27
CA MET A 87 -18.22 -8.49 -19.99
C MET A 87 -19.13 -8.08 -21.14
N ASP A 88 -18.64 -8.22 -22.37
CA ASP A 88 -19.37 -7.89 -23.59
C ASP A 88 -19.52 -9.17 -24.43
N ASN A 89 -20.74 -9.69 -24.52
CA ASN A 89 -21.06 -10.92 -25.26
C ASN A 89 -20.18 -12.13 -24.86
N GLY A 90 -19.89 -12.28 -23.56
CA GLY A 90 -19.05 -13.36 -23.03
C GLY A 90 -17.54 -13.13 -23.19
N ILE A 91 -17.12 -11.97 -23.71
CA ILE A 91 -15.71 -11.57 -23.82
C ILE A 91 -15.41 -10.49 -22.79
N MET A 92 -14.40 -10.74 -21.96
CA MET A 92 -13.86 -9.73 -21.05
C MET A 92 -13.03 -8.72 -21.84
N ARG A 93 -13.40 -7.44 -21.73
CA ARG A 93 -12.71 -6.33 -22.41
C ARG A 93 -12.25 -5.29 -21.40
N MET A 94 -10.99 -4.87 -21.53
CA MET A 94 -10.48 -3.69 -20.83
C MET A 94 -10.93 -2.42 -21.55
N ARG A 95 -11.43 -1.44 -20.80
CA ARG A 95 -11.78 -0.12 -21.34
C ARG A 95 -11.32 0.98 -20.39
N ARG A 96 -10.69 2.01 -20.96
CA ARG A 96 -10.35 3.24 -20.22
C ARG A 96 -11.62 3.92 -19.72
N VAL A 97 -11.61 4.34 -18.46
CA VAL A 97 -12.64 5.19 -17.86
C VAL A 97 -12.07 6.55 -17.49
N LYS A 98 -12.94 7.55 -17.36
CA LYS A 98 -12.56 8.90 -16.94
C LYS A 98 -12.54 9.07 -15.43
N ALA A 99 -13.39 8.33 -14.73
CA ALA A 99 -13.45 8.32 -13.29
C ALA A 99 -13.99 6.97 -12.78
N PHE A 100 -13.68 6.67 -11.53
CA PHE A 100 -14.28 5.58 -10.77
C PHE A 100 -14.94 6.14 -9.51
N GLU A 101 -16.21 5.80 -9.29
CA GLU A 101 -16.89 6.10 -8.03
C GLU A 101 -16.49 5.09 -6.97
N ILE A 102 -16.15 5.58 -5.78
CA ILE A 102 -15.77 4.80 -4.62
C ILE A 102 -16.85 5.06 -3.57
N ALA A 103 -17.81 4.14 -3.48
CA ALA A 103 -18.86 4.20 -2.46
C ALA A 103 -18.25 3.96 -1.06
N PRO A 104 -18.81 4.59 0.00
CA PRO A 104 -18.40 4.31 1.36
C PRO A 104 -18.60 2.86 1.72
N VAL A 105 -17.68 2.30 2.51
CA VAL A 105 -17.93 1.01 3.15
C VAL A 105 -19.05 1.16 4.18
N PRO A 106 -20.01 0.22 4.26
CA PRO A 106 -21.04 0.28 5.28
C PRO A 106 -20.42 0.25 6.68
N ARG A 107 -20.57 1.33 7.46
CA ARG A 107 -20.10 1.38 8.86
C ARG A 107 -20.82 0.40 9.80
N ALA A 108 -21.83 -0.32 9.29
CA ALA A 108 -22.52 -1.36 10.03
C ALA A 108 -21.62 -2.56 10.40
N CYS A 109 -20.39 -2.63 9.86
CA CYS A 109 -19.43 -3.68 10.16
C CYS A 109 -18.13 -3.13 10.79
N SER A 110 -18.23 -2.12 11.67
CA SER A 110 -17.08 -1.63 12.44
C SER A 110 -17.21 -1.93 13.93
N SER A 111 -17.42 -3.19 14.31
CA SER A 111 -16.88 -3.70 15.57
C SER A 111 -16.86 -5.22 15.60
N LEU A 112 -15.69 -5.75 15.99
CA LEU A 112 -15.41 -7.10 16.47
C LEU A 112 -15.06 -8.15 15.41
N ALA A 113 -13.77 -8.48 15.47
CA ALA A 113 -13.19 -9.75 15.14
C ALA A 113 -14.16 -10.92 15.29
N ASP A 114 -14.03 -11.83 14.31
CA ASP A 114 -14.58 -13.18 14.29
C ASP A 114 -16.11 -13.28 14.29
N ILE A 115 -16.61 -13.55 13.09
CA ILE A 115 -17.91 -14.19 12.82
C ILE A 115 -19.11 -13.29 13.07
N THR A 116 -19.65 -12.70 12.01
CA THR A 116 -21.08 -12.80 11.66
C THR A 116 -21.30 -12.23 10.26
N LEU A 117 -22.05 -13.00 9.47
CA LEU A 117 -22.51 -12.75 8.12
C LEU A 117 -23.08 -11.33 7.90
N CYS A 118 -22.62 -10.69 6.83
CA CYS A 118 -23.46 -10.08 5.79
C CYS A 118 -22.88 -10.46 4.43
#